data_AF-K2P1J1-F1
#
_entry.id   AF-K2P1J1-F1
#
_cell.length_a   1.000
_cell.length_b   1.000
_cell.length_c   1.000
_cell.angle_alpha   90.00
_cell.angle_beta   90.00
_cell.angle_gamma   90.00
#
_symmetry.space_group_name_H-M   'P 1'
#
loop_
_entity.id
_entity.type
_entity.pdbx_description
1 polymer ?
#
loop_
_entity_poly.entity_id
_entity_poly.type
_entity_poly.pdbx_seq_one_letter_code
_entity_poly.pdbx_strand_id
1 'polypeptide(L)'
;MKMTLKIKLLPTDEQAALLLQTIREANAACGAISQVAWQEKIFNKVKLHHEVYHPLRATFKLSSQMLIRSIAKVCDAYTMDKKTKRTFKP
;
A
#
# COMPACT_ATOMS: atom_id res chain seq x y z
N MET A 1 -6.22 -30.44 8.11
CA MET A 1 -4.79 -30.06 7.93
C MET A 1 -4.68 -29.19 6.68
N LYS A 2 -4.05 -28.01 6.72
CA LYS A 2 -3.80 -27.19 5.51
C LYS A 2 -2.37 -27.46 5.02
N MET A 3 -2.23 -28.15 3.89
CA MET A 3 -0.94 -28.25 3.19
C MET A 3 -0.72 -26.99 2.35
N THR A 4 0.46 -26.41 2.44
CA THR A 4 0.82 -25.18 1.71
C THR A 4 2.08 -25.46 0.89
N LEU A 5 2.04 -25.18 -0.41
CA LEU A 5 3.17 -25.38 -1.33
C LEU A 5 3.65 -24.01 -1.84
N LYS A 6 4.97 -23.80 -1.88
CA LYS A 6 5.58 -22.61 -2.48
C LYS A 6 5.86 -22.88 -3.95
N ILE A 7 5.24 -22.10 -4.83
CA ILE A 7 5.42 -22.21 -6.29
C ILE A 7 6.09 -20.93 -6.79
N LYS A 8 7.06 -21.07 -7.70
CA LYS A 8 7.72 -19.93 -8.35
C LYS A 8 6.79 -19.36 -9.42
N LEU A 9 6.53 -18.05 -9.37
CA LEU A 9 5.88 -17.36 -10.47
C LEU A 9 6.89 -17.19 -11.61
N LEU A 10 6.53 -17.66 -12.80
CA LEU A 10 7.34 -17.53 -14.03
C LEU A 10 6.58 -16.64 -15.03
N PRO A 11 6.59 -15.31 -14.84
CA PRO A 11 5.91 -14.40 -15.74
C PRO A 11 6.65 -14.28 -17.08
N THR A 12 5.93 -13.94 -18.14
CA THR A 12 6.53 -13.39 -19.36
C THR A 12 7.10 -12.00 -19.09
N ASP A 13 7.97 -11.48 -19.97
CA ASP A 13 8.56 -10.16 -19.80
C ASP A 13 7.49 -9.04 -19.70
N GLU A 14 6.42 -9.15 -20.49
CA GLU A 14 5.28 -8.23 -20.43
C GLU A 14 4.55 -8.31 -19.08
N GLN A 15 4.27 -9.51 -18.58
CA GLN A 15 3.64 -9.70 -17.27
C GLN A 15 4.52 -9.16 -16.14
N ALA A 16 5.84 -9.39 -16.22
CA ALA A 16 6.79 -8.89 -15.25
C ALA A 16 6.79 -7.36 -15.22
N ALA A 17 6.77 -6.71 -16.39
CA ALA A 17 6.69 -5.26 -16.50
C ALA A 17 5.39 -4.71 -15.89
N LEU A 18 4.24 -5.33 -16.19
CA LEU A 18 2.93 -4.93 -15.63
C LEU A 18 2.87 -5.10 -14.11
N LEU A 19 3.43 -6.19 -13.58
CA LEU A 19 3.52 -6.43 -12.14
C LEU A 19 4.40 -5.38 -11.45
N LEU A 20 5.58 -5.07 -12.02
CA LEU A 20 6.47 -4.04 -11.50
C LEU A 20 5.82 -2.66 -11.51
N GLN A 21 5.11 -2.31 -12.59
CA GLN A 21 4.37 -1.06 -12.67
C GLN A 21 3.28 -0.98 -11.60
N THR A 22 2.55 -2.08 -11.37
CA THR A 22 1.52 -2.15 -10.32
C THR A 22 2.11 -1.98 -8.93
N ILE A 23 3.28 -2.59 -8.67
CA ILE A 23 4.00 -2.45 -7.39
C ILE A 23 4.43 -0.99 -7.17
N ARG A 24 4.97 -0.33 -8.21
CA ARG A 24 5.37 1.08 -8.15
C ARG A 24 4.21 2.00 -7.82
N GLU A 25 3.09 1.83 -8.51
CA GLU A 25 1.87 2.62 -8.27
C GLU A 25 1.34 2.40 -6.83
N ALA A 26 1.32 1.14 -6.37
CA ALA A 26 0.90 0.82 -5.00
C ALA A 26 1.84 1.40 -3.94
N ASN A 27 3.15 1.39 -4.18
CA ASN A 27 4.12 1.99 -3.26
C ASN A 27 4.04 3.52 -3.26
N ALA A 28 3.77 4.15 -4.41
CA ALA A 28 3.48 5.57 -4.48
C ALA A 28 2.23 5.94 -3.67
N ALA A 29 1.17 5.14 -3.77
CA ALA A 29 -0.03 5.31 -2.93
C ALA A 29 0.32 5.16 -1.43
N CYS A 30 1.16 4.18 -1.05
CA CYS A 30 1.62 4.05 0.33
C CYS A 30 2.40 5.29 0.80
N GLY A 31 3.20 5.91 -0.07
CA GLY A 31 3.90 7.17 0.21
C GLY A 31 2.93 8.31 0.52
N ALA A 32 1.91 8.49 -0.31
CA ALA A 32 0.87 9.51 -0.11
C ALA A 32 0.07 9.27 1.18
N ILE A 33 -0.35 8.02 1.44
CA ILE A 33 -1.04 7.65 2.69
C ILE A 33 -0.16 7.91 3.91
N SER A 34 1.13 7.57 3.83
CA SER A 34 2.09 7.79 4.92
C SER A 34 2.32 9.27 5.21
N GLN A 35 2.27 10.12 4.18
CA GLN A 35 2.31 11.57 4.34
C GLN A 35 1.12 12.08 5.15
N VAL A 36 -0.11 11.69 4.77
CA VAL A 36 -1.33 12.08 5.50
C VAL A 36 -1.30 11.54 6.94
N ALA A 37 -0.97 10.26 7.11
CA ALA A 37 -0.86 9.64 8.44
C ALA A 37 0.14 10.37 9.35
N TRP A 38 1.25 10.85 8.78
CA TRP A 38 2.28 11.56 9.53
C TRP A 38 1.90 13.01 9.88
N GLN A 39 1.23 13.71 8.96
CA GLN A 39 0.77 15.09 9.14
C GLN A 39 -0.36 15.15 10.17
N GLU A 40 -1.39 14.32 10.00
CA GLU A 40 -2.58 14.28 10.85
C GLU A 40 -2.39 13.44 12.12
N LYS A 41 -1.25 12.75 12.24
CA LYS A 41 -0.96 11.79 13.32
C LYS A 41 -2.01 10.68 13.45
N ILE A 42 -2.61 10.29 12.33
CA ILE A 42 -3.61 9.23 12.27
C ILE A 42 -2.94 7.92 11.86
N PHE A 43 -2.80 7.01 12.83
CA PHE A 43 -2.24 5.67 12.61
C PHE A 43 -3.30 4.55 12.74
N ASN A 44 -4.53 4.92 13.10
CA ASN A 44 -5.66 3.99 13.16
C ASN A 44 -6.19 3.72 11.75
N LYS A 45 -6.28 2.45 11.37
CA LYS A 45 -6.70 2.02 10.03
C LYS A 45 -8.07 2.55 9.60
N VAL A 46 -9.06 2.55 10.49
CA VAL A 46 -10.43 2.99 10.16
C VAL A 46 -10.45 4.50 9.92
N LYS A 47 -9.87 5.27 10.85
CA LYS A 47 -9.77 6.73 10.69
C LYS A 47 -8.99 7.10 9.44
N LEU A 48 -7.81 6.50 9.25
CA LEU A 48 -6.97 6.78 8.09
C LEU A 48 -7.68 6.42 6.78
N HIS A 49 -8.45 5.33 6.75
CA HIS A 49 -9.23 4.95 5.58
C HIS A 49 -10.27 6.01 5.21
N HIS A 50 -11.00 6.57 6.18
CA HIS A 50 -11.96 7.64 5.92
C HIS A 50 -11.28 8.89 5.33
N GLU A 51 -10.11 9.27 5.85
CA GLU A 51 -9.37 10.43 5.35
C GLU A 51 -8.82 10.26 3.94
N VAL A 52 -8.25 9.08 3.63
CA VAL A 52 -7.43 8.93 2.40
C VAL A 52 -8.14 8.21 1.26
N TYR A 53 -9.17 7.41 1.52
CA TYR A 53 -9.69 6.49 0.49
C TYR A 53 -10.25 7.23 -0.72
N HIS A 54 -11.21 8.14 -0.53
CA HIS A 54 -11.84 8.88 -1.63
C HIS A 54 -10.87 9.75 -2.43
N PRO A 55 -10.01 10.60 -1.82
CA PRO A 55 -9.09 11.44 -2.59
C PRO A 55 -8.06 10.60 -3.35
N LEU A 56 -7.53 9.53 -2.73
CA LEU A 56 -6.54 8.68 -3.40
C LEU A 56 -7.16 7.77 -4.45
N ARG A 57 -8.42 7.35 -4.29
CA ARG A 57 -9.13 6.54 -5.32
C ARG A 57 -9.36 7.32 -6.62
N ALA A 58 -9.52 8.64 -6.53
CA ALA A 58 -9.63 9.52 -7.68
C ALA A 58 -8.28 9.78 -8.38
N THR A 59 -7.18 9.70 -7.63
CA THR A 59 -5.83 10.01 -8.11
C THR A 59 -5.12 8.79 -8.68
N PHE A 60 -5.16 7.66 -7.96
CA PHE A 60 -4.44 6.44 -8.31
C PHE A 60 -5.27 5.51 -9.18
N LYS A 61 -4.65 4.90 -10.20
CA LYS A 61 -5.30 3.89 -11.06
C LYS A 61 -5.25 2.48 -10.47
N LEU A 62 -5.45 2.39 -9.15
CA LEU A 62 -5.46 1.12 -8.43
C LEU A 62 -6.89 0.61 -8.25
N SER A 63 -7.03 -0.71 -8.19
CA SER A 63 -8.29 -1.32 -7.74
C SER A 63 -8.58 -0.92 -6.28
N SER A 64 -9.86 -0.89 -5.90
CA SER A 64 -10.25 -0.55 -4.54
C SER A 64 -9.58 -1.47 -3.50
N GLN A 65 -9.41 -2.76 -3.81
CA GLN A 65 -8.71 -3.70 -2.94
C GLN A 65 -7.23 -3.32 -2.76
N MET A 66 -6.53 -2.93 -3.82
CA MET A 66 -5.12 -2.53 -3.74
C MET A 66 -4.93 -1.28 -2.89
N LEU A 67 -5.84 -0.30 -3.00
CA LEU A 67 -5.79 0.90 -2.17
C LEU A 67 -6.03 0.56 -0.67
N ILE A 68 -7.03 -0.27 -0.38
CA ILE A 68 -7.32 -0.72 1.00
C ILE A 68 -6.13 -1.49 1.59
N ARG A 69 -5.47 -2.35 0.78
CA ARG A 69 -4.25 -3.07 1.20
C ARG A 69 -3.08 -2.12 1.42
N SER A 70 -2.95 -1.05 0.63
CA SER A 70 -1.93 -0.02 0.81
C SER A 70 -2.13 0.74 2.13
N ILE A 71 -3.38 1.07 2.49
CA ILE A 71 -3.71 1.66 3.80
C ILE A 71 -3.31 0.72 4.94
N ALA A 72 -3.66 -0.56 4.83
CA ALA A 72 -3.27 -1.56 5.83
C ALA A 72 -1.74 -1.67 5.97
N LYS A 73 -1.02 -1.75 4.84
CA LYS A 73 0.45 -1.81 4.79
C LYS A 73 1.09 -0.61 5.49
N VAL A 74 0.55 0.60 5.31
CA VAL A 74 1.04 1.81 5.98
C VAL A 74 0.78 1.76 7.49
N CYS A 75 -0.44 1.40 7.91
CA CYS A 75 -0.75 1.22 9.33
C CYS A 75 0.18 0.20 9.99
N ASP A 76 0.40 -0.95 9.33
CA ASP A 76 1.28 -2.01 9.81
C ASP A 76 2.72 -1.51 9.94
N ALA A 77 3.22 -0.70 9.00
CA ALA A 77 4.56 -0.11 9.10
C ALA A 77 4.70 0.85 10.31
N TYR A 78 3.63 1.52 10.73
CA TYR A 78 3.62 2.37 11.93
C TYR A 78 3.42 1.60 13.25
N THR A 79 3.22 0.28 13.20
CA THR A 79 3.23 -0.54 14.43
C THR A 79 4.63 -0.69 15.01
N MET A 80 5.68 -0.65 14.19
CA MET A 80 7.08 -0.72 14.65
C MET A 80 7.44 0.44 15.58
N ASP A 81 7.14 1.67 15.14
CA ASP A 81 7.27 2.91 15.90
C ASP A 81 6.56 4.05 15.14
N LYS A 82 6.41 5.20 15.82
CA LYS A 82 5.81 6.43 15.27
C LYS A 82 6.77 7.63 15.41
N LYS A 83 8.08 7.36 15.46
CA LYS A 83 9.12 8.39 15.64
C LYS A 83 9.50 9.05 14.32
N THR A 84 9.31 8.35 13.21
CA THR A 84 9.68 8.82 11.87
C THR A 84 8.59 8.54 10.84
N LYS A 85 8.51 9.38 9.80
CA LYS A 85 7.62 9.15 8.66
C LYS A 85 8.07 7.90 7.90
N ARG A 86 7.14 6.98 7.62
CA ARG A 86 7.44 5.79 6.81
C ARG A 86 7.58 6.13 5.33
N THR A 87 8.58 5.55 4.69
CA THR A 87 8.83 5.70 3.25
C THR A 87 8.75 4.33 2.57
N PHE A 88 8.21 4.32 1.35
CA PHE A 88 8.04 3.11 0.55
C PHE A 88 8.82 3.31 -0.74
N LYS A 89 9.66 2.33 -1.10
CA LYS A 89 10.43 2.39 -2.34
C LYS A 89 9.47 2.24 -3.53
N PRO A 90 9.59 3.06 -4.58
CA PRO A 90 8.81 2.88 -5.81
C PRO A 90 9.10 1.52 -6.42
#